data_AF-A0A8H4XUT9-F1
#
_entry.id   AF-A0A8H4XUT9-F1
#
_cell.length_a   1.000
_cell.length_b   1.000
_cell.length_c   1.000
_cell.angle_alpha   90.00
_cell.angle_beta   90.00
_cell.angle_gamma   90.00
#
_symmetry.space_group_name_H-M   'P 1'
#
loop_
_entity.id
_entity.type
_entity.pdbx_description
1 polymer ?
#
loop_
_entity_poly.entity_id
_entity_poly.type
_entity_poly.pdbx_seq_one_letter_code
_entity_poly.pdbx_strand_id
1 'polypeptide(L)'
;MSIYKYGSMAHAHASSSLNAPKLEWLGTRLEDVIVEQNGTGSEDEDWVLISLSHRDVKRIQSMLAKNPVFGDDGPEIQWRAELQIMMMLNTKIETEVLYGTEGGLEGWIDRKMERLMRSNQYQ
;
A
#
# COMPACT_ATOMS: atom_id res chain seq x y z
N MET A 1 -1.40 -2.53 8.16
CA MET A 1 -0.56 -1.56 8.89
C MET A 1 -1.29 -0.81 10.01
N SER A 2 -2.55 -0.36 9.82
CA SER A 2 -3.28 0.44 10.83
C SER A 2 -3.30 -0.16 12.25
N ILE A 3 -3.39 -1.48 12.38
CA ILE A 3 -3.35 -2.17 13.69
C ILE A 3 -2.01 -1.94 14.41
N TYR A 4 -0.88 -1.98 13.70
CA TYR A 4 0.43 -1.75 14.31
C TYR A 4 0.64 -0.28 14.67
N LYS A 5 0.16 0.64 13.83
CA LYS A 5 0.37 2.08 14.04
C LYS A 5 -0.56 2.68 15.09
N TYR A 6 -1.83 2.27 15.10
CA TYR A 6 -2.90 2.86 15.91
C TYR A 6 -3.57 1.90 16.90
N GLY A 7 -3.25 0.61 16.81
CA GLY A 7 -3.87 -0.42 17.63
C GLY A 7 -5.12 -1.01 16.98
N SER A 8 -5.60 -2.13 17.53
CA SER A 8 -6.86 -2.73 17.09
C SER A 8 -8.03 -1.96 17.68
N MET A 9 -9.00 -1.55 16.85
CA MET A 9 -10.24 -0.92 17.33
C MET A 9 -11.03 -1.85 18.28
N ALA A 10 -10.97 -3.16 18.08
CA ALA A 10 -11.65 -4.13 18.95
C ALA A 10 -10.99 -4.28 20.34
N HIS A 11 -9.72 -3.86 20.47
CA HIS A 11 -8.92 -3.95 21.69
C HIS A 11 -8.17 -2.63 21.98
N ALA A 12 -8.86 -1.49 21.81
CA ALA A 12 -8.26 -0.17 21.90
C ALA A 12 -7.58 0.08 23.27
N HIS A 13 -8.18 -0.41 24.36
CA HIS A 13 -7.65 -0.22 25.72
C HIS A 13 -6.37 -1.01 26.02
N ALA A 14 -6.10 -2.09 25.28
CA ALA A 14 -4.96 -2.98 25.52
C ALA A 14 -3.78 -2.74 24.56
N SER A 15 -3.97 -1.91 23.53
CA SER A 15 -3.00 -1.77 22.42
C SER A 15 -2.17 -0.49 22.46
N SER A 16 -2.51 0.50 23.30
CA SER A 16 -1.87 1.82 23.27
C SER A 16 -0.35 1.79 23.52
N SER A 17 0.13 0.92 24.41
CA SER A 17 1.57 0.74 24.69
C SER A 17 2.31 -0.10 23.64
N LEU A 18 1.59 -0.78 22.75
CA LEU A 18 2.13 -1.63 21.69
C LEU A 18 2.11 -0.94 20.32
N ASN A 19 1.55 0.26 20.24
CA ASN A 19 1.46 1.02 19.01
C ASN A 19 2.85 1.50 18.56
N ALA A 20 3.08 1.46 17.25
CA ALA A 20 4.26 2.00 16.60
C ALA A 20 3.87 3.26 15.79
N PRO A 21 3.68 4.42 16.43
CA PRO A 21 3.12 5.61 15.77
C PRO A 21 4.04 6.20 14.69
N LYS A 22 5.33 5.86 14.71
CA LYS A 22 6.33 6.27 13.69
C LYS A 22 6.44 5.28 12.52
N LEU A 23 5.58 4.26 12.48
CA LEU A 23 5.60 3.28 11.39
C LEU A 23 5.12 3.94 10.09
N GLU A 24 5.95 3.86 9.06
CA GLU A 24 5.66 4.37 7.72
C GLU A 24 5.36 3.23 6.76
N TRP A 25 4.48 3.49 5.78
CA TRP A 25 4.10 2.50 4.78
C TRP A 25 5.06 2.53 3.60
N LEU A 26 5.93 1.51 3.55
CA LEU A 26 6.80 1.26 2.41
C LEU A 26 6.13 0.43 1.31
N GLY A 27 5.11 -0.35 1.66
CA GLY A 27 4.56 -1.45 0.86
C GLY A 27 4.11 -1.05 -0.55
N THR A 28 3.97 -2.06 -1.40
CA THR A 28 3.75 -1.90 -2.84
C THR A 28 2.45 -1.15 -3.14
N ARG A 29 2.57 -0.12 -4.00
CA ARG A 29 1.45 0.64 -4.54
C ARG A 29 1.25 0.31 -6.01
N LEU A 30 0.03 0.48 -6.52
CA LEU A 30 -0.27 0.24 -7.94
C LEU A 30 0.67 1.06 -8.86
N GLU A 31 0.98 2.30 -8.46
CA GLU A 31 1.92 3.16 -9.18
C GLU A 31 3.34 2.58 -9.27
N ASP A 32 3.81 1.88 -8.22
CA ASP A 32 5.16 1.33 -8.20
C ASP A 32 5.30 0.24 -9.26
N VAL A 33 4.23 -0.51 -9.50
CA VAL A 33 4.21 -1.60 -10.47
C VAL A 33 4.08 -1.07 -11.89
N ILE A 34 3.21 -0.09 -12.12
CA ILE A 34 3.03 0.54 -13.44
C ILE A 34 4.34 1.20 -13.90
N VAL A 35 5.08 1.84 -13.00
CA VAL A 35 6.36 2.48 -13.33
C VAL A 35 7.44 1.46 -13.69
N GLU A 36 7.52 0.34 -12.95
CA GLU A 36 8.53 -0.70 -13.23
C GLU A 36 8.23 -1.43 -14.55
N GLN A 37 6.95 -1.69 -14.89
CA GLN A 37 6.56 -2.31 -16.17
C GLN A 37 6.89 -1.44 -17.38
N ASN A 38 6.62 -0.13 -17.31
CA ASN A 38 6.91 0.80 -18.41
C ASN A 38 8.43 0.91 -18.70
N GLY A 39 9.30 0.48 -17.78
CA GLY A 39 10.75 0.48 -17.96
C GLY A 39 11.32 -0.77 -18.64
N THR A 40 10.62 -1.91 -18.61
CA THR A 40 11.20 -3.22 -18.99
C THR A 40 10.82 -3.72 -20.39
N GLY A 41 9.91 -3.05 -21.10
CA GLY A 41 9.58 -3.38 -22.51
C GLY A 41 9.06 -4.81 -22.73
N SER A 42 8.62 -5.48 -21.67
CA SER A 42 8.17 -6.87 -21.68
C SER A 42 6.65 -6.93 -21.82
N GLU A 43 6.17 -7.33 -23.01
CA GLU A 43 4.75 -7.42 -23.40
C GLU A 43 3.93 -8.50 -22.66
N ASP A 44 4.53 -9.24 -21.71
CA ASP A 44 3.84 -10.26 -20.90
C ASP A 44 3.21 -9.65 -19.63
N GLU A 45 2.34 -8.65 -19.82
CA GLU A 45 1.91 -7.69 -18.78
C GLU A 45 0.72 -8.14 -17.89
N ASP A 46 0.05 -9.25 -18.22
CA ASP A 46 -1.24 -9.60 -17.59
C ASP A 46 -1.13 -10.27 -16.20
N TRP A 47 0.04 -10.79 -15.81
CA TRP A 47 0.18 -11.61 -14.59
C TRP A 47 0.20 -10.82 -13.29
N VAL A 48 0.29 -9.50 -13.39
CA VAL A 48 0.68 -8.64 -12.27
C VAL A 48 -0.54 -7.99 -11.60
N LEU A 49 -1.59 -7.71 -12.36
CA LEU A 49 -2.76 -6.97 -11.90
C LEU A 49 -3.92 -7.93 -11.65
N ILE A 50 -4.34 -8.05 -10.40
CA ILE A 50 -5.39 -8.99 -9.99
C ILE A 50 -6.70 -8.21 -9.84
N SER A 51 -7.78 -8.66 -10.48
CA SER A 51 -9.10 -8.05 -10.28
C SER A 51 -9.57 -8.16 -8.82
N LEU A 52 -10.19 -7.10 -8.31
CA LEU A 52 -10.75 -7.14 -6.96
C LEU A 52 -11.87 -8.19 -6.86
N SER A 53 -11.79 -9.03 -5.83
CA SER A 53 -12.90 -9.93 -5.50
C SER A 53 -14.03 -9.18 -4.77
N HIS A 54 -15.22 -9.77 -4.73
CA HIS A 54 -16.33 -9.25 -3.90
C HIS A 54 -15.94 -9.05 -2.43
N ARG A 55 -15.06 -9.92 -1.91
CA ARG A 55 -14.55 -9.81 -0.54
C ARG A 55 -13.67 -8.59 -0.39
N ASP A 56 -12.80 -8.33 -1.37
CA ASP A 56 -11.92 -7.16 -1.36
C ASP A 56 -12.76 -5.87 -1.41
N VAL A 57 -13.71 -5.78 -2.35
CA VAL A 57 -14.62 -4.62 -2.47
C VAL A 57 -15.35 -4.34 -1.16
N LYS A 58 -15.98 -5.36 -0.55
CA LYS A 58 -16.66 -5.21 0.75
C LYS A 58 -15.70 -4.77 1.86
N ARG A 59 -14.48 -5.27 1.85
CA ARG A 59 -13.47 -4.92 2.86
C ARG A 59 -13.04 -3.46 2.70
N ILE A 60 -12.76 -3.02 1.49
CA ILE A 60 -12.35 -1.64 1.19
C ILE A 60 -13.48 -0.66 1.56
N GLN A 61 -14.71 -0.92 1.13
CA GLN A 61 -15.87 -0.11 1.50
C GLN A 61 -16.04 0.01 3.02
N SER A 62 -15.89 -1.11 3.75
CA SER A 62 -15.96 -1.11 5.21
C SER A 62 -14.83 -0.30 5.85
N MET A 63 -13.60 -0.39 5.31
CA MET A 63 -12.46 0.39 5.80
C MET A 63 -12.68 1.90 5.58
N LEU A 64 -13.07 2.30 4.38
CA LEU A 64 -13.32 3.70 4.02
C LEU A 64 -14.49 4.33 4.76
N ALA A 65 -15.52 3.54 5.12
CA ALA A 65 -16.73 4.05 5.77
C ALA A 65 -16.68 4.01 7.30
N LYS A 66 -15.95 3.05 7.90
CA LYS A 66 -16.06 2.75 9.35
C LYS A 66 -14.77 2.95 10.13
N ASN A 67 -13.61 3.03 9.47
CA ASN A 67 -12.35 3.17 10.18
C ASN A 67 -11.82 4.61 10.00
N PRO A 68 -11.69 5.38 11.09
CA PRO A 68 -11.32 6.79 11.03
C PRO A 68 -9.90 7.03 10.46
N VAL A 69 -9.03 6.03 10.51
CA VAL A 69 -7.69 6.10 9.87
C VAL A 69 -7.80 6.38 8.37
N PHE A 70 -8.83 5.82 7.72
CA PHE A 70 -9.05 5.96 6.28
C PHE A 70 -10.18 6.94 5.96
N GLY A 71 -10.66 7.74 6.92
CA GLY A 71 -11.69 8.77 6.67
C GLY A 71 -11.17 9.92 5.82
N ASP A 72 -12.05 10.81 5.35
CA ASP A 72 -11.66 11.97 4.55
C ASP A 72 -10.67 12.90 5.29
N ASP A 73 -10.91 13.11 6.59
CA ASP A 73 -10.00 13.84 7.50
C ASP A 73 -9.10 12.89 8.30
N GLY A 74 -8.90 11.67 7.79
CA GLY A 74 -8.09 10.64 8.43
C GLY A 74 -6.59 10.98 8.38
N PRO A 75 -5.80 10.51 9.36
CA PRO A 75 -4.36 10.78 9.40
C PRO A 75 -3.57 10.15 8.25
N GLU A 76 -4.13 9.14 7.56
CA GLU A 76 -3.43 8.36 6.55
C GLU A 76 -4.01 8.57 5.14
N ILE A 77 -3.93 9.81 4.66
CA ILE A 77 -4.49 10.24 3.36
C ILE A 77 -4.00 9.35 2.20
N GLN A 78 -2.70 9.00 2.20
CA GLN A 78 -2.13 8.14 1.15
C GLN A 78 -2.72 6.72 1.18
N TRP A 79 -3.04 6.18 2.37
CA TRP A 79 -3.67 4.86 2.45
C TRP A 79 -5.10 4.90 1.94
N ARG A 80 -5.85 5.98 2.22
CA ARG A 80 -7.20 6.19 1.66
C ARG A 80 -7.14 6.27 0.14
N ALA A 81 -6.21 7.06 -0.40
CA ALA A 81 -6.04 7.24 -1.83
C ALA A 81 -5.76 5.90 -2.54
N GLU A 82 -4.85 5.06 -2.02
CA GLU A 82 -4.58 3.75 -2.63
C GLU A 82 -5.84 2.88 -2.69
N LEU A 83 -6.60 2.79 -1.58
CA LEU A 83 -7.84 2.02 -1.54
C LEU A 83 -8.87 2.51 -2.57
N GLN A 84 -8.94 3.82 -2.79
CA GLN A 84 -9.81 4.42 -3.80
C GLN A 84 -9.32 4.13 -5.22
N ILE A 85 -8.00 4.19 -5.47
CA ILE A 85 -7.38 3.83 -6.76
C ILE A 85 -7.67 2.36 -7.09
N MET A 86 -7.47 1.45 -6.13
CA MET A 86 -7.78 0.02 -6.29
C MET A 86 -9.24 -0.18 -6.68
N MET A 87 -10.17 0.51 -5.99
CA MET A 87 -11.60 0.45 -6.29
C MET A 87 -11.96 1.03 -7.66
N MET A 88 -11.33 2.14 -8.06
CA MET A 88 -11.57 2.81 -9.34
C MET A 88 -11.08 1.94 -10.51
N LEU A 89 -9.93 1.30 -10.37
CA LEU A 89 -9.32 0.47 -11.40
C LEU A 89 -9.81 -1.00 -11.35
N ASN A 90 -10.55 -1.37 -10.31
CA ASN A 90 -10.96 -2.74 -10.01
C ASN A 90 -9.76 -3.70 -9.91
N THR A 91 -8.64 -3.24 -9.36
CA THR A 91 -7.37 -3.97 -9.35
C THR A 91 -6.70 -3.92 -7.99
N LYS A 92 -6.01 -5.01 -7.65
CA LYS A 92 -4.99 -5.08 -6.61
C LYS A 92 -3.72 -5.69 -7.16
N ILE A 93 -2.65 -5.51 -6.42
CA ILE A 93 -1.36 -6.19 -6.63
C ILE A 93 -1.01 -6.95 -5.37
N GLU A 94 -0.27 -8.04 -5.54
CA GLU A 94 0.33 -8.80 -4.46
C GLU A 94 1.83 -8.53 -4.44
N THR A 95 2.44 -8.52 -3.26
CA THR A 95 3.88 -8.22 -3.08
C THR A 95 4.75 -9.14 -3.92
N GLU A 96 4.27 -10.36 -4.15
CA GLU A 96 4.88 -11.41 -4.95
C GLU A 96 5.24 -10.96 -6.37
N VAL A 97 4.55 -9.95 -6.90
CA VAL A 97 4.91 -9.32 -8.18
C VAL A 97 6.36 -8.84 -8.21
N LEU A 98 6.86 -8.34 -7.08
CA LEU A 98 8.18 -7.74 -7.01
C LEU A 98 9.31 -8.76 -7.16
N TYR A 99 9.06 -10.05 -6.89
CA TYR A 99 10.07 -11.08 -7.10
C TYR A 99 10.43 -11.28 -8.58
N GLY A 100 9.51 -10.95 -9.50
CA GLY A 100 9.75 -11.04 -10.94
C GLY A 100 10.43 -9.81 -11.54
N THR A 101 10.62 -8.73 -10.77
CA THR A 101 11.21 -7.48 -11.28
C THR A 101 12.74 -7.54 -11.29
N GLU A 102 13.39 -6.60 -12.00
CA GLU A 102 14.85 -6.50 -12.01
C GLU A 102 15.40 -6.23 -10.60
N GLY A 103 16.29 -7.11 -10.14
CA GLY A 103 16.80 -7.12 -8.76
C GLY A 103 15.85 -7.73 -7.72
N GLY A 104 14.68 -8.21 -8.15
CA GLY A 104 13.67 -8.82 -7.28
C GLY A 104 13.15 -7.88 -6.19
N LEU A 105 12.58 -8.47 -5.13
CA LEU A 105 12.07 -7.72 -3.99
C LEU A 105 13.15 -6.86 -3.32
N GLU A 106 14.37 -7.38 -3.17
CA GLU A 106 15.48 -6.66 -2.54
C GLU A 106 15.88 -5.43 -3.35
N GLY A 107 16.10 -5.59 -4.65
CA GLY A 107 16.41 -4.47 -5.54
C GLY A 107 15.31 -3.42 -5.56
N TRP A 108 14.03 -3.84 -5.51
CA TRP A 108 12.92 -2.90 -5.38
C TRP A 108 12.95 -2.13 -4.05
N ILE A 109 13.20 -2.82 -2.92
CA ILE A 109 13.32 -2.19 -1.60
C ILE A 109 14.42 -1.14 -1.61
N ASP A 110 15.61 -1.47 -2.13
CA ASP A 110 16.74 -0.55 -2.18
C ASP A 110 16.40 0.71 -2.99
N ARG A 111 15.85 0.54 -4.20
CA ARG A 111 15.40 1.67 -5.05
C ARG A 111 14.33 2.51 -4.37
N LYS A 112 13.39 1.89 -3.65
CA LYS A 112 12.31 2.60 -2.93
C LYS A 112 12.87 3.39 -1.75
N MET A 113 13.77 2.79 -0.96
CA MET A 113 14.41 3.42 0.18
C MET A 113 15.28 4.61 -0.25
N GLU A 114 16.06 4.46 -1.32
CA GLU A 114 16.83 5.56 -1.88
C GLU A 114 15.95 6.73 -2.32
N ARG A 115 14.82 6.45 -2.99
CA ARG A 115 13.85 7.49 -3.40
C ARG A 115 13.31 8.24 -2.19
N LEU A 116 12.94 7.53 -1.12
CA LEU A 116 12.45 8.13 0.12
C LEU A 116 13.52 8.98 0.83
N MET A 117 14.77 8.50 0.89
CA MET A 117 15.88 9.24 1.47
C MET A 117 16.16 10.54 0.70
N ARG A 118 16.10 10.51 -0.64
CA ARG A 118 16.26 11.71 -1.47
C ARG A 118 15.13 12.72 -1.25
N SER A 119 13.88 12.28 -1.17
CA SER A 119 12.74 13.17 -0.92
C SER A 119 12.81 13.88 0.42
N ASN A 120 13.35 13.22 1.45
CA ASN A 120 13.51 13.80 2.80
C ASN A 120 14.68 14.78 2.92
N GLN A 121 15.63 14.84 1.97
CA GLN A 121 16.72 15.81 1.99
C GLN A 121 16.30 17.22 1.52
N TYR A 122 15.10 17.37 0.96
CA TYR A 122 14.57 18.62 0.43
C TYR A 122 13.34 19.14 1.20
N GLN A 123 13.07 18.60 2.39
CA GLN A 123 12.08 19.09 3.36
C GLN A 123 12.77 19.62 4.61
#